data_AF-A0A929N4W8-F1
#
_entry.id   AF-A0A929N4W8-F1
#
_cell.length_a   1.000
_cell.length_b   1.000
_cell.length_c   1.000
_cell.angle_alpha   90.00
_cell.angle_beta   90.00
_cell.angle_gamma   90.00
#
_symmetry.space_group_name_H-M   'P 1'
#
loop_
_entity.id
_entity.type
_entity.pdbx_description
1 polymer ?
#
loop_
_entity_poly.entity_id
_entity_poly.type
_entity_poly.pdbx_seq_one_letter_code
_entity_poly.pdbx_strand_id
1 'polypeptide(L)'
;FRSLVGLLGGRARYPHLDALLPSDNEGCLAVDRMPAVRAELEDFYARVVEAQAWALVADGYDAPLFYCVDADISWWRSYRTPEGADVGVLMDSDAIVFIKDGGTGIATRRFVQVWEEPSDQSDERPVRIEFLDRRGTVHLPSPLVHGQRDRVECGVEARTAPFLDDGEYWAGKRLMEGIDAALAVGQPMYWR
;
A
#
# COMPACT_ATOMS: atom_id res chain seq x y z
N PHE A 1 1.63 2.75 8.57
CA PHE A 1 2.25 2.33 9.86
C PHE A 1 1.31 1.46 10.68
N ARG A 2 0.06 1.88 10.95
CA ARG A 2 -0.92 1.08 11.72
C ARG A 2 -1.13 -0.34 11.18
N SER A 3 -1.26 -0.49 9.87
CA SER A 3 -1.46 -1.82 9.29
C SER A 3 -0.23 -2.71 9.38
N LEU A 4 0.98 -2.15 9.39
CA LEU A 4 2.19 -2.92 9.67
C LEU A 4 2.20 -3.41 11.13
N VAL A 5 1.75 -2.58 12.07
CA VAL A 5 1.56 -2.99 13.47
C VAL A 5 0.50 -4.09 13.57
N GLY A 6 -0.62 -3.95 12.84
CA GLY A 6 -1.67 -4.98 12.71
C GLY A 6 -1.14 -6.31 12.19
N LEU A 7 -0.45 -6.29 11.04
CA LEU A 7 0.18 -7.45 10.40
C LEU A 7 1.08 -8.22 11.37
N LEU A 8 1.84 -7.51 12.21
CA LEU A 8 2.79 -8.10 13.13
C LEU A 8 2.19 -8.54 14.48
N GLY A 9 0.87 -8.46 14.66
CA GLY A 9 0.16 -8.95 15.85
C GLY A 9 -0.69 -7.90 16.57
N GLY A 10 -0.73 -6.66 16.08
CA GLY A 10 -1.59 -5.58 16.56
C GLY A 10 -1.51 -5.37 18.07
N ARG A 11 -2.66 -5.03 18.68
CA ARG A 11 -2.79 -4.81 20.12
C ARG A 11 -2.33 -5.99 21.00
N ALA A 12 -2.41 -7.22 20.51
CA ALA A 12 -1.99 -8.39 21.28
C ALA A 12 -0.48 -8.41 21.53
N ARG A 13 0.30 -7.83 20.60
CA ARG A 13 1.76 -7.77 20.67
C ARG A 13 2.27 -6.38 21.03
N TYR A 14 1.61 -5.33 20.54
CA TYR A 14 2.00 -3.94 20.69
C TYR A 14 0.89 -3.09 21.33
N PRO A 15 0.48 -3.40 22.58
CA PRO A 15 -0.61 -2.70 23.25
C PRO A 15 -0.35 -1.19 23.44
N HIS A 16 0.92 -0.75 23.53
CA HIS A 16 1.25 0.66 23.71
C HIS A 16 1.30 1.43 22.39
N LEU A 17 1.83 0.82 21.32
CA LEU A 17 1.85 1.39 19.98
C LEU A 17 0.48 1.42 19.34
N ASP A 18 -0.31 0.35 19.48
CA ASP A 18 -1.69 0.29 18.96
C ASP A 18 -2.53 1.47 19.46
N ALA A 19 -2.37 1.81 20.75
CA ALA A 19 -3.07 2.94 21.38
C ALA A 19 -2.50 4.32 21.00
N LEU A 20 -1.30 4.37 20.41
CA LEU A 20 -0.63 5.61 20.01
C LEU A 20 -0.90 6.00 18.57
N LEU A 21 -1.25 5.04 17.72
CA LEU A 21 -1.60 5.25 16.32
C LEU A 21 -2.94 6.00 16.25
N PRO A 22 -2.95 7.33 16.11
CA PRO A 22 -4.21 8.05 16.09
C PRO A 22 -4.81 7.93 14.68
N SER A 23 -6.12 8.12 14.58
CA SER A 23 -6.80 8.42 13.32
C SER A 23 -6.48 9.83 12.80
N ASP A 24 -5.90 10.69 13.65
CA ASP A 24 -5.64 12.11 13.41
C ASP A 24 -4.15 12.42 13.62
N ASN A 25 -3.54 13.25 12.77
CA ASN A 25 -2.08 13.44 12.74
C ASN A 25 -1.45 14.13 13.98
N GLU A 26 -2.21 14.44 15.03
CA GLU A 26 -1.70 15.10 16.23
C GLU A 26 -1.68 14.17 17.45
N GLY A 27 -0.68 14.32 18.34
CA GLY A 27 -0.66 13.56 19.58
C GLY A 27 0.39 13.96 20.60
N CYS A 28 0.30 13.34 21.78
CA CYS A 28 1.20 13.54 22.91
C CYS A 28 1.55 12.20 23.55
N LEU A 29 2.83 12.00 23.85
CA LEU A 29 3.33 10.84 24.58
C LEU A 29 4.05 11.31 25.84
N ALA A 30 3.53 10.87 27.00
CA ALA A 30 4.09 11.18 28.30
C ALA A 30 5.41 10.41 28.55
N VAL A 31 6.32 11.03 29.29
CA VAL A 31 7.69 10.53 29.55
C VAL A 31 7.69 9.15 30.18
N ASP A 32 6.79 8.89 31.12
CA ASP A 32 6.65 7.60 31.82
C ASP A 32 6.22 6.45 30.91
N ARG A 33 5.54 6.75 29.80
CA ARG A 33 5.08 5.76 28.81
C ARG A 33 6.09 5.51 27.69
N MET A 34 7.03 6.42 27.47
CA MET A 34 8.01 6.34 26.36
C MET A 34 8.86 5.06 26.36
N PRO A 35 9.39 4.54 27.49
CA PRO A 35 10.21 3.34 27.47
C PRO A 35 9.48 2.11 26.93
N ALA A 36 8.21 1.95 27.30
CA ALA A 36 7.39 0.82 26.83
C ALA A 36 7.11 0.90 25.33
N VAL A 37 6.78 2.10 24.83
CA VAL A 37 6.54 2.37 23.42
C VAL A 37 7.82 2.16 22.59
N ARG A 38 8.95 2.64 23.10
CA ARG A 38 10.26 2.46 22.46
C ARG A 38 10.62 0.99 22.31
N ALA A 39 10.42 0.19 23.37
CA ALA A 39 10.69 -1.25 23.35
C ALA A 39 9.80 -1.98 22.32
N GLU A 40 8.52 -1.60 22.22
CA GLU A 40 7.63 -2.15 21.19
C GLU A 40 8.08 -1.74 19.78
N LEU A 41 8.58 -0.51 19.58
CA LEU A 41 9.12 -0.08 18.28
C LEU A 41 10.40 -0.85 17.90
N GLU A 42 11.26 -1.17 18.86
CA GLU A 42 12.44 -1.99 18.62
C GLU A 42 12.07 -3.41 18.17
N ASP A 43 11.13 -4.07 18.86
CA ASP A 43 10.62 -5.39 18.42
C ASP A 43 9.92 -5.29 17.06
N PHE A 44 9.16 -4.22 16.81
CA PHE A 44 8.55 -3.94 15.51
C PHE A 44 9.62 -3.87 14.41
N TYR A 45 10.67 -3.05 14.55
CA TYR A 45 11.70 -2.91 13.51
C TYR A 45 12.51 -4.18 13.29
N ALA A 46 12.76 -4.94 14.35
CA ALA A 46 13.45 -6.22 14.23
C ALA A 46 12.66 -7.23 13.36
N ARG A 47 11.34 -7.07 13.25
CA ARG A 47 10.44 -8.04 12.61
C ARG A 47 9.85 -7.57 11.30
N VAL A 48 9.59 -6.27 11.17
CA VAL A 48 8.91 -5.71 10.00
C VAL A 48 9.69 -5.95 8.70
N VAL A 49 11.02 -6.08 8.80
CA VAL A 49 11.91 -6.40 7.68
C VAL A 49 11.73 -7.83 7.13
N GLU A 50 11.13 -8.72 7.90
CA GLU A 50 10.80 -10.10 7.50
C GLU A 50 9.32 -10.27 7.15
N ALA A 51 8.50 -9.22 7.33
CA ALA A 51 7.07 -9.32 7.14
C ALA A 51 6.74 -9.48 5.65
N GLN A 52 5.78 -10.36 5.34
CA GLN A 52 5.30 -10.53 3.98
C GLN A 52 4.07 -9.66 3.73
N ALA A 53 4.03 -9.06 2.55
CA ALA A 53 2.86 -8.37 2.03
C ALA A 53 2.62 -8.81 0.59
N TRP A 54 1.38 -8.71 0.13
CA TRP A 54 1.08 -8.92 -1.27
C TRP A 54 1.50 -7.68 -2.05
N ALA A 55 2.11 -7.85 -3.21
CA ALA A 55 2.57 -6.76 -4.06
C ALA A 55 2.07 -6.95 -5.48
N LEU A 56 1.55 -5.87 -6.08
CA LEU A 56 1.33 -5.79 -7.52
C LEU A 56 2.65 -5.44 -8.19
N VAL A 57 3.11 -6.31 -9.07
CA VAL A 57 4.36 -6.16 -9.82
C VAL A 57 4.09 -6.13 -11.31
N ALA A 58 4.97 -5.48 -12.05
CA ALA A 58 4.89 -5.38 -13.50
C ALA A 58 6.22 -5.79 -14.13
N ASP A 59 6.16 -6.54 -15.23
CA ASP A 59 7.34 -6.99 -15.94
C ASP A 59 8.16 -5.79 -16.47
N GLY A 60 9.46 -5.81 -16.17
CA GLY A 60 10.39 -4.72 -16.47
C GLY A 60 10.34 -3.52 -15.52
N TYR A 61 9.72 -3.66 -14.35
CA TYR A 61 9.78 -2.68 -13.26
C TYR A 61 10.39 -3.33 -12.02
N ASP A 62 11.38 -2.66 -11.41
CA ASP A 62 12.10 -3.21 -10.25
C ASP A 62 11.25 -3.11 -8.97
N ALA A 63 10.62 -1.96 -8.77
CA ALA A 63 9.75 -1.69 -7.62
C ALA A 63 8.32 -2.22 -7.86
N PRO A 64 7.64 -2.71 -6.81
CA PRO A 64 6.22 -3.01 -6.90
C PRO A 64 5.45 -1.72 -7.19
N LEU A 65 4.40 -1.84 -7.99
CA LEU A 65 3.50 -0.72 -8.28
C LEU A 65 2.72 -0.33 -7.03
N PHE A 66 2.21 -1.34 -6.32
CA PHE A 66 1.45 -1.20 -5.09
C PHE A 66 1.67 -2.44 -4.21
N TYR A 67 1.37 -2.32 -2.93
CA TYR A 67 1.36 -3.45 -2.01
C TYR A 67 0.18 -3.35 -1.04
N CYS A 68 -0.24 -4.50 -0.51
CA CYS A 68 -1.32 -4.64 0.45
C CYS A 68 -0.83 -5.47 1.63
N VAL A 69 -0.90 -4.86 2.81
CA VAL A 69 -0.50 -5.43 4.10
C VAL A 69 -1.71 -6.04 4.82
N ASP A 70 -2.89 -5.44 4.62
CA ASP A 70 -4.18 -5.82 5.22
C ASP A 70 -5.32 -5.32 4.32
N ALA A 71 -6.48 -5.99 4.35
CA ALA A 71 -7.68 -5.66 3.58
C ALA A 71 -8.20 -4.25 3.87
N ASP A 72 -7.92 -3.70 5.06
CA ASP A 72 -8.30 -2.34 5.46
C ASP A 72 -7.46 -1.24 4.80
N ILE A 73 -6.32 -1.58 4.19
CA ILE A 73 -5.56 -0.69 3.29
C ILE A 73 -5.59 -1.32 1.90
N SER A 74 -6.78 -1.31 1.31
CA SER A 74 -6.90 -1.46 -0.13
C SER A 74 -6.39 -0.17 -0.77
N TRP A 75 -5.20 -0.22 -1.39
CA TRP A 75 -4.90 0.77 -2.43
C TRP A 75 -6.05 0.74 -3.42
N TRP A 76 -6.63 1.90 -3.71
CA TRP A 76 -7.74 2.03 -4.64
C TRP A 76 -7.52 3.21 -5.57
N ARG A 77 -7.96 3.07 -6.81
CA ARG A 77 -7.99 4.13 -7.80
C ARG A 77 -9.28 4.03 -8.59
N SER A 78 -9.96 5.16 -8.75
CA SER A 78 -11.10 5.25 -9.65
C SER A 78 -10.67 5.87 -10.96
N TYR A 79 -11.15 5.28 -12.05
CA TYR A 79 -10.94 5.75 -13.41
C TYR A 79 -12.29 6.13 -14.00
N ARG A 80 -12.45 7.42 -14.33
CA ARG A 80 -13.67 7.90 -14.98
C ARG A 80 -13.55 7.79 -16.49
N THR A 81 -14.43 7.03 -17.12
CA THR A 81 -14.47 6.93 -18.58
C THR A 81 -15.06 8.19 -19.19
N PRO A 82 -14.81 8.47 -20.49
CA PRO A 82 -15.41 9.61 -21.18
C PRO A 82 -16.95 9.63 -21.15
N GLU A 83 -17.58 8.46 -21.08
CA GLU A 83 -19.04 8.28 -20.99
C GLU A 83 -19.59 8.50 -19.56
N GLY A 84 -18.72 8.77 -18.58
CA GLY A 84 -19.09 9.05 -17.19
C GLY A 84 -19.24 7.81 -16.30
N ALA A 85 -18.87 6.61 -16.79
CA ALA A 85 -18.76 5.40 -15.98
C ALA A 85 -17.50 5.45 -15.12
N ASP A 86 -17.55 4.84 -13.92
CA ASP A 86 -16.38 4.76 -13.03
C ASP A 86 -15.91 3.29 -12.94
N VAL A 87 -14.61 3.08 -13.21
CA VAL A 87 -13.93 1.81 -12.99
C VAL A 87 -13.05 1.93 -11.76
N GLY A 88 -13.46 1.28 -10.68
CA GLY A 88 -12.63 1.12 -9.48
C GLY A 88 -11.61 0.01 -9.70
N VAL A 89 -10.36 0.27 -9.37
CA VAL A 89 -9.29 -0.73 -9.29
C VAL A 89 -8.75 -0.70 -7.87
N LEU A 90 -8.75 -1.84 -7.20
CA LEU A 90 -8.21 -1.92 -5.85
C LEU A 90 -7.43 -3.21 -5.62
N MET A 91 -6.51 -3.17 -4.67
CA MET A 91 -5.86 -4.38 -4.18
C MET A 91 -6.67 -4.93 -3.00
N ASP A 92 -7.10 -6.18 -3.09
CA ASP A 92 -7.73 -6.92 -2.01
C ASP A 92 -6.90 -8.15 -1.72
N SER A 93 -6.13 -8.07 -0.63
CA SER A 93 -5.25 -9.15 -0.19
C SER A 93 -4.33 -9.63 -1.32
N ASP A 94 -4.55 -10.85 -1.82
CA ASP A 94 -3.69 -11.52 -2.79
C ASP A 94 -4.15 -11.34 -4.25
N ALA A 95 -5.08 -10.43 -4.49
CA ALA A 95 -5.65 -10.15 -5.81
C ALA A 95 -5.82 -8.65 -6.06
N ILE A 96 -5.87 -8.29 -7.34
CA ILE A 96 -6.34 -6.98 -7.80
C ILE A 96 -7.77 -7.11 -8.32
N VAL A 97 -8.64 -6.21 -7.90
CA VAL A 97 -10.07 -6.23 -8.18
C VAL A 97 -10.44 -5.06 -9.08
N PHE A 98 -11.04 -5.36 -10.22
CA PHE A 98 -11.58 -4.39 -11.16
C PHE A 98 -13.11 -4.34 -11.02
N ILE A 99 -13.66 -3.18 -10.66
CA ILE A 99 -15.07 -2.95 -10.36
C ILE A 99 -15.62 -1.93 -11.35
N LYS A 100 -16.54 -2.34 -12.21
CA LYS A 100 -17.20 -1.44 -13.16
C LYS A 100 -18.56 -1.00 -12.61
N ASP A 101 -18.80 0.32 -12.53
CA ASP A 101 -20.10 0.94 -12.21
C ASP A 101 -20.83 0.34 -11.00
N GLY A 102 -20.11 0.08 -9.90
CA GLY A 102 -20.69 -0.50 -8.68
C GLY A 102 -21.18 -1.95 -8.83
N GLY A 103 -20.84 -2.62 -9.94
CA GLY A 103 -21.13 -4.02 -10.19
C GLY A 103 -20.20 -4.99 -9.44
N THR A 104 -20.38 -6.30 -9.71
CA THR A 104 -19.51 -7.33 -9.13
C THR A 104 -18.07 -7.19 -9.66
N GLY A 105 -17.11 -7.05 -8.75
CA GLY A 105 -15.70 -6.93 -9.10
C GLY A 105 -15.09 -8.21 -9.67
N ILE A 106 -14.12 -8.06 -10.56
CA ILE A 106 -13.32 -9.16 -11.12
C ILE A 106 -11.95 -9.17 -10.44
N ALA A 107 -11.71 -10.14 -9.55
CA ALA A 107 -10.53 -10.20 -8.67
C ALA A 107 -9.40 -11.10 -9.20
N THR A 108 -8.46 -10.61 -10.01
CA THR A 108 -7.40 -11.40 -10.68
C THR A 108 -6.05 -11.35 -9.95
N ARG A 109 -5.21 -12.37 -10.14
CA ARG A 109 -3.80 -12.36 -9.71
C ARG A 109 -2.82 -12.06 -10.85
N ARG A 110 -3.26 -12.16 -12.10
CA ARG A 110 -2.41 -11.99 -13.28
C ARG A 110 -3.20 -11.39 -14.44
N PHE A 111 -2.67 -10.32 -15.00
CA PHE A 111 -3.27 -9.66 -16.16
C PHE A 111 -2.19 -9.05 -17.03
N VAL A 112 -2.60 -8.67 -18.25
CA VAL A 112 -1.78 -7.88 -19.15
C VAL A 112 -2.49 -6.57 -19.41
N GLN A 113 -1.75 -5.47 -19.30
CA GLN A 113 -2.16 -4.18 -19.82
C GLN A 113 -1.68 -4.04 -21.26
N VAL A 114 -2.61 -3.77 -22.19
CA VAL A 114 -2.35 -3.54 -23.61
C VAL A 114 -2.84 -2.15 -23.97
N TRP A 115 -2.01 -1.33 -24.60
CA TRP A 115 -2.43 0.00 -25.06
C TRP A 115 -3.23 -0.12 -26.37
N GLU A 116 -4.36 0.58 -26.45
CA GLU A 116 -5.30 0.40 -27.58
C GLU A 116 -4.94 1.25 -28.80
N GLU A 117 -4.21 2.36 -28.62
CA GLU A 117 -3.82 3.28 -29.68
C GLU A 117 -2.30 3.36 -29.87
N PRO A 118 -1.80 3.59 -31.11
CA PRO A 118 -0.39 3.81 -31.39
C PRO A 118 0.21 4.91 -30.50
N SER A 119 1.45 4.73 -30.06
CA SER A 119 2.14 5.64 -29.14
C SER A 119 2.23 7.07 -29.67
N ASP A 120 1.36 7.95 -29.19
CA ASP A 120 1.55 9.41 -29.17
C ASP A 120 2.43 9.86 -27.98
N GLN A 121 2.91 8.91 -27.17
CA GLN A 121 3.63 9.11 -25.91
C GLN A 121 2.80 9.77 -24.79
N SER A 122 1.46 9.74 -24.87
CA SER A 122 0.61 10.19 -23.77
C SER A 122 0.54 9.15 -22.65
N ASP A 123 0.79 9.57 -21.41
CA ASP A 123 0.58 8.78 -20.19
C ASP A 123 -0.91 8.60 -19.85
N GLU A 124 -1.83 9.18 -20.64
CA GLU A 124 -3.28 9.09 -20.46
C GLU A 124 -3.94 8.16 -21.48
N ARG A 125 -3.18 7.44 -22.29
CA ARG A 125 -3.74 6.56 -23.33
C ARG A 125 -4.66 5.47 -22.73
N PRO A 126 -5.83 5.21 -23.33
CA PRO A 126 -6.67 4.09 -22.96
C PRO A 126 -5.94 2.75 -23.08
N VAL A 127 -6.23 1.86 -22.13
CA VAL A 127 -5.67 0.52 -22.10
C VAL A 127 -6.75 -0.53 -21.93
N ARG A 128 -6.51 -1.69 -22.53
CA ARG A 128 -7.25 -2.91 -22.27
C ARG A 128 -6.48 -3.79 -21.30
N ILE A 129 -7.15 -4.18 -20.23
CA ILE A 129 -6.70 -5.18 -19.28
C ILE A 129 -7.22 -6.55 -19.73
N GLU A 130 -6.32 -7.46 -20.03
CA GLU A 130 -6.59 -8.85 -20.39
C GLU A 130 -6.26 -9.75 -19.20
N PHE A 131 -7.23 -10.45 -18.66
CA PHE A 131 -6.97 -11.36 -17.53
C PHE A 131 -6.31 -12.65 -18.01
N LEU A 132 -5.25 -13.07 -17.32
CA LEU A 132 -4.50 -14.29 -17.67
C LEU A 132 -4.98 -15.52 -16.89
N ASP A 133 -5.55 -15.33 -15.71
CA ASP A 133 -5.99 -16.39 -14.81
C ASP A 133 -7.49 -16.68 -14.89
N ARG A 134 -8.24 -15.93 -15.71
CA ARG A 134 -9.69 -16.04 -15.91
C ARG A 134 -10.10 -15.43 -17.24
N ARG A 135 -11.37 -15.61 -17.62
CA ARG A 135 -11.94 -15.00 -18.82
C ARG A 135 -12.41 -13.58 -18.54
N GLY A 136 -12.20 -12.69 -19.51
CA GLY A 136 -12.73 -11.33 -19.51
C GLY A 136 -11.66 -10.29 -19.82
N THR A 137 -12.13 -9.09 -20.11
CA THR A 137 -11.31 -7.90 -20.28
C THR A 137 -11.97 -6.71 -19.61
N VAL A 138 -11.17 -5.72 -19.22
CA VAL A 138 -11.64 -4.43 -18.71
C VAL A 138 -10.94 -3.34 -19.48
N HIS A 139 -11.67 -2.29 -19.87
CA HIS A 139 -11.08 -1.10 -20.46
C HIS A 139 -10.87 -0.06 -19.36
N LEU A 140 -9.67 0.53 -19.33
CA LEU A 140 -9.37 1.68 -18.48
C LEU A 140 -9.11 2.89 -19.38
N PRO A 141 -9.65 4.07 -19.04
CA PRO A 141 -9.45 5.30 -19.79
C PRO A 141 -8.01 5.84 -19.66
N SER A 142 -7.22 5.34 -18.71
CA SER A 142 -5.81 5.66 -18.55
C SER A 142 -5.07 4.46 -17.94
N PRO A 143 -3.75 4.34 -18.11
CA PRO A 143 -3.02 3.15 -17.71
C PRO A 143 -2.93 3.00 -16.19
N LEU A 144 -2.95 1.74 -15.75
CA LEU A 144 -2.56 1.36 -14.39
C LEU A 144 -1.05 1.42 -14.25
N VAL A 145 -0.33 0.86 -15.23
CA VAL A 145 1.13 0.94 -15.32
C VAL A 145 1.53 2.03 -16.31
N HIS A 146 2.12 3.11 -15.81
CA HIS A 146 2.60 4.23 -16.64
C HIS A 146 3.90 3.85 -17.36
N GLY A 147 4.06 4.28 -18.61
CA GLY A 147 5.26 4.00 -19.41
C GLY A 147 5.00 3.84 -20.91
N GLN A 148 6.08 3.70 -21.68
CA GLN A 148 6.08 3.72 -23.15
C GLN A 148 5.97 2.35 -23.81
N ARG A 149 5.59 1.30 -23.08
CA ARG A 149 5.45 -0.06 -23.62
C ARG A 149 4.06 -0.23 -24.25
N ASP A 150 3.94 -1.08 -25.26
CA ASP A 150 2.64 -1.44 -25.86
C ASP A 150 1.92 -2.56 -25.08
N ARG A 151 2.68 -3.31 -24.28
CA ARG A 151 2.21 -4.44 -23.50
C ARG A 151 3.03 -4.58 -22.22
N VAL A 152 2.36 -4.75 -21.08
CA VAL A 152 2.99 -5.02 -19.79
C VAL A 152 2.22 -6.11 -19.08
N GLU A 153 2.91 -7.19 -18.72
CA GLU A 153 2.36 -8.23 -17.86
C GLU A 153 2.49 -7.82 -16.39
N CYS A 154 1.42 -8.05 -15.63
CA CYS A 154 1.35 -7.74 -14.21
C CYS A 154 0.93 -8.98 -13.41
N GLY A 155 1.40 -9.06 -12.17
CA GLY A 155 1.12 -10.15 -11.26
C GLY A 155 1.01 -9.70 -9.81
N VAL A 156 0.28 -10.45 -8.99
CA VAL A 156 0.27 -10.29 -7.54
C VAL A 156 1.12 -11.40 -6.91
N GLU A 157 2.17 -11.00 -6.21
CA GLU A 157 3.11 -11.92 -5.55
C GLU A 157 3.36 -11.53 -4.10
N ALA A 158 3.72 -12.50 -3.26
CA ALA A 158 4.15 -12.20 -1.90
C ALA A 158 5.58 -11.65 -1.96
N ARG A 159 5.79 -10.43 -1.45
CA ARG A 159 7.11 -9.84 -1.28
C ARG A 159 7.43 -9.66 0.20
N THR A 160 8.70 -9.81 0.52
CA THR A 160 9.22 -9.51 1.85
C THR A 160 9.46 -8.01 1.94
N ALA A 161 8.78 -7.38 2.89
CA ALA A 161 8.88 -5.98 3.25
C ALA A 161 8.92 -4.97 2.08
N PRO A 162 7.97 -5.04 1.11
CA PRO A 162 7.95 -4.12 -0.04
C PRO A 162 7.70 -2.64 0.33
N PHE A 163 7.38 -2.37 1.59
CA PHE A 163 7.02 -1.06 2.15
C PHE A 163 8.19 -0.34 2.85
N LEU A 164 9.39 -0.91 2.89
CA LEU A 164 10.52 -0.33 3.64
C LEU A 164 10.94 1.05 3.11
N ASP A 165 10.72 1.30 1.82
CA ASP A 165 11.00 2.60 1.20
C ASP A 165 9.79 3.55 1.23
N ASP A 166 8.65 3.12 1.80
CA ASP A 166 7.43 3.93 1.87
C ASP A 166 7.41 4.84 3.13
N GLY A 167 6.74 5.98 3.02
CA GLY A 167 6.54 6.95 4.08
C GLY A 167 5.88 6.37 5.34
N GLU A 168 5.12 5.28 5.21
CA GLU A 168 4.56 4.53 6.33
C GLU A 168 5.61 3.93 7.26
N TYR A 169 6.68 3.32 6.71
CA TYR A 169 7.79 2.78 7.49
C TYR A 169 8.58 3.91 8.15
N TRP A 170 8.81 5.00 7.41
CA TRP A 170 9.49 6.19 7.92
C TRP A 170 8.73 6.90 9.04
N ALA A 171 7.39 6.81 9.08
CA ALA A 171 6.59 7.40 10.15
C ALA A 171 6.94 6.82 11.52
N GLY A 172 7.08 5.49 11.61
CA GLY A 172 7.51 4.88 12.86
C GLY A 172 8.96 5.24 13.20
N LYS A 173 9.85 5.44 12.21
CA LYS A 173 11.27 5.74 12.46
C LYS A 173 11.38 7.12 13.10
N ARG A 174 10.65 8.09 12.56
CA ARG A 174 10.50 9.42 13.16
C ARG A 174 9.93 9.37 14.58
N LEU A 175 8.98 8.45 14.84
CA LEU A 175 8.44 8.25 16.20
C LEU A 175 9.52 7.76 17.18
N MET A 176 10.33 6.79 16.77
CA MET A 176 11.46 6.30 17.59
C MET A 176 12.48 7.40 17.88
N GLU A 177 12.89 8.16 16.85
CA GLU A 177 13.82 9.28 17.00
C GLU A 177 13.27 10.37 17.94
N GLY A 178 11.98 10.69 17.81
CA GLY A 178 11.30 11.64 18.69
C GLY A 178 11.26 11.18 20.15
N ILE A 179 11.04 9.88 20.39
CA ILE A 179 11.07 9.30 21.74
C ILE A 179 12.47 9.41 22.32
N ASP A 180 13.51 9.06 21.56
CA ASP A 180 14.90 9.13 22.02
C ASP A 180 15.30 10.57 22.39
N ALA A 181 14.92 11.55 21.57
CA ALA A 181 15.17 12.96 21.84
C ALA A 181 14.43 13.46 23.09
N ALA A 182 13.16 13.08 23.24
CA ALA A 182 12.32 13.50 24.36
C ALA A 182 12.77 12.88 25.70
N LEU A 183 13.18 11.60 25.68
CA LEU A 183 13.78 10.91 26.82
C LEU A 183 15.08 11.58 27.27
N ALA A 184 15.92 12.03 26.32
CA ALA A 184 17.19 12.69 26.63
C ALA A 184 17.02 14.01 27.42
N VAL A 185 15.91 14.72 27.21
CA VAL A 185 15.61 15.99 27.90
C VAL A 185 14.55 15.86 29.01
N GLY A 186 14.00 14.67 29.21
CA GLY A 186 12.97 14.40 30.23
C GLY A 186 11.66 15.15 30.00
N GLN A 187 11.29 15.40 28.74
CA GLN A 187 10.06 16.13 28.39
C GLN A 187 9.08 15.24 27.61
N PRO A 188 7.77 15.50 27.70
CA PRO A 188 6.80 14.82 26.83
C PRO A 188 7.08 15.11 25.36
N MET A 189 6.72 14.17 24.50
CA MET A 189 6.83 14.30 23.04
C MET A 189 5.47 14.70 22.48
N TYR A 190 5.49 15.65 21.54
CA TYR A 190 4.30 16.13 20.83
C TYR A 190 4.54 16.02 19.32
N TRP A 191 3.51 15.67 18.56
CA TRP A 191 3.57 15.67 17.09
C TRP A 191 2.29 16.21 16.47
N ARG A 192 2.40 16.60 15.20
CA ARG A 192 1.37 17.09 14.29
C ARG A 192 1.55 16.49 12.91
#